data_AF-W4H835-F1
#
_entry.id   AF-W4H835-F1
#
_cell.length_a   1.000
_cell.length_b   1.000
_cell.length_c   1.000
_cell.angle_alpha   90.00
_cell.angle_beta   90.00
_cell.angle_gamma   90.00
#
_symmetry.space_group_name_H-M   'P 1'
#
loop_
_entity.id
_entity.type
_entity.pdbx_description
1 polymer ?
#
loop_
_entity_poly.entity_id
_entity_poly.type
_entity_poly.pdbx_seq_one_letter_code
_entity_poly.pdbx_strand_id
1 'polypeptide(L)'
;MFKRFSVDEHVSNISKVKTSVQRKICQRISEQYPLLEENDGELMELLLPKKSPLLVAKCSGTEHLQLVCAEDGTPLFFNMRDGPFLPTLKLLHKLPTLMKVIRADKGAIPYVLSGANIMAPGLTSKGGDLPEVIEEGEPVAIMAEGKELAMAVGIMQMSTANIKSINKGVAVELGHFLGDDLWLLHKIE
;
A
#
# COMPACT_ATOMS: atom_id res chain seq x y z
N MET A 1 6.25 6.77 4.38
CA MET A 1 6.92 5.72 5.18
C MET A 1 8.35 5.41 4.72
N PHE A 2 8.61 5.24 3.41
CA PHE A 2 9.88 4.71 2.89
C PHE A 2 10.83 5.75 2.25
N LYS A 3 10.77 7.03 2.65
CA LYS A 3 11.59 8.09 2.02
C LYS A 3 13.10 8.02 2.37
N ARG A 4 13.43 7.36 3.48
CA ARG A 4 14.80 7.14 3.96
C ARG A 4 14.91 5.71 4.50
N PHE A 5 14.43 4.75 3.73
CA PHE A 5 14.48 3.35 4.09
C PHE A 5 15.67 2.68 3.42
N SER A 6 16.39 1.87 4.17
CA SER A 6 17.48 1.04 3.70
C SER A 6 17.37 -0.31 4.38
N VAL A 7 17.65 -1.39 3.66
CA VAL A 7 17.55 -2.74 4.22
C VAL A 7 18.51 -2.87 5.40
N ASP A 8 19.77 -2.46 5.22
CA ASP A 8 20.84 -2.62 6.21
C ASP A 8 20.59 -1.88 7.53
N GLU A 9 19.98 -0.69 7.48
CA GLU A 9 19.77 0.10 8.71
C GLU A 9 18.41 -0.19 9.35
N HIS A 10 17.39 -0.52 8.57
CA HIS A 10 16.01 -0.55 9.06
C HIS A 10 15.46 -1.96 9.24
N VAL A 11 15.96 -2.96 8.52
CA VAL A 11 15.46 -4.33 8.62
C VAL A 11 16.22 -5.07 9.72
N SER A 12 15.51 -5.45 10.78
CA SER A 12 16.13 -6.11 11.93
C SER A 12 16.11 -7.62 11.85
N ASN A 13 15.14 -8.18 11.13
CA ASN A 13 15.01 -9.63 10.97
C ASN A 13 14.22 -9.96 9.71
N ILE A 14 14.76 -10.86 8.90
CA ILE A 14 14.07 -11.49 7.77
C ILE A 14 13.91 -12.96 8.12
N SER A 15 12.68 -13.45 8.10
CA SER A 15 12.39 -14.83 8.48
C SER A 15 11.39 -15.49 7.56
N LYS A 16 11.63 -16.77 7.24
CA LYS A 16 10.63 -17.66 6.66
C LYS A 16 9.57 -17.94 7.72
N VAL A 17 8.32 -17.57 7.45
CA VAL A 17 7.25 -17.77 8.43
C VAL A 17 6.76 -19.21 8.43
N LYS A 18 6.29 -19.67 9.59
CA LYS A 18 5.64 -20.99 9.71
C LYS A 18 4.38 -21.03 8.83
N THR A 19 4.05 -22.19 8.29
CA THR A 19 2.86 -22.40 7.44
C THR A 19 1.56 -21.91 8.07
N SER A 20 1.40 -22.04 9.39
CA SER A 20 0.22 -21.51 10.10
C SER A 20 0.13 -19.98 10.07
N VAL A 21 1.28 -19.29 10.12
CA VAL A 21 1.36 -17.82 10.06
C VAL A 21 1.16 -17.36 8.62
N GLN A 22 1.80 -18.03 7.65
CA GLN A 22 1.59 -17.75 6.22
C GLN A 22 0.12 -17.81 5.85
N ARG A 23 -0.59 -18.87 6.24
CA ARG A 23 -2.04 -19.00 6.00
C ARG A 23 -2.84 -17.83 6.57
N LYS A 24 -2.55 -17.39 7.79
CA LYS A 24 -3.22 -16.24 8.42
C LYS A 24 -2.94 -14.92 7.68
N ILE A 25 -1.70 -14.69 7.26
CA ILE A 25 -1.34 -13.50 6.47
C ILE A 25 -2.09 -13.51 5.14
N CYS A 26 -2.05 -14.64 4.43
CA CYS A 26 -2.71 -14.80 3.13
C CYS A 26 -4.23 -14.60 3.25
N GLN A 27 -4.85 -15.18 4.28
CA GLN A 27 -6.27 -15.00 4.56
C GLN A 27 -6.62 -13.52 4.80
N ARG A 28 -5.87 -12.82 5.64
CA ARG A 28 -6.11 -11.38 5.92
C ARG A 28 -5.98 -10.51 4.68
N ILE A 29 -4.95 -10.76 3.85
CA ILE A 29 -4.74 -10.04 2.59
C ILE A 29 -5.93 -10.27 1.65
N SER A 30 -6.40 -11.50 1.57
CA SER A 30 -7.49 -11.93 0.69
C SER A 30 -8.86 -11.41 1.12
N GLU A 31 -9.14 -11.41 2.42
CA GLU A 31 -10.33 -10.76 3.00
C GLU A 31 -10.36 -9.25 2.70
N GLN A 32 -9.20 -8.61 2.67
CA GLN A 32 -9.06 -7.19 2.37
C GLN A 32 -9.12 -6.87 0.88
N TYR A 33 -8.68 -7.81 0.03
CA TYR A 33 -8.61 -7.66 -1.42
C TYR A 33 -9.32 -8.84 -2.11
N PRO A 34 -10.66 -8.81 -2.23
CA PRO A 34 -11.46 -9.94 -2.73
C PRO A 34 -11.07 -10.42 -4.13
N LEU A 35 -10.51 -9.54 -4.97
CA LEU A 35 -9.99 -9.89 -6.30
C LEU A 35 -8.95 -11.02 -6.25
N LEU A 36 -8.21 -11.15 -5.14
CA LEU A 36 -7.21 -12.21 -4.97
C LEU A 36 -7.81 -13.60 -4.73
N GLU A 37 -9.08 -13.67 -4.28
CA GLU A 37 -9.82 -14.92 -4.05
C GLU A 37 -10.70 -15.32 -5.24
N GLU A 38 -10.85 -14.46 -6.24
CA GLU A 38 -11.54 -14.82 -7.48
C GLU A 38 -10.84 -16.00 -8.18
N ASN A 39 -11.60 -16.76 -8.98
CA ASN A 39 -11.12 -17.95 -9.68
C ASN A 39 -10.37 -18.93 -8.74
N ASP A 40 -10.99 -19.26 -7.60
CA ASP A 40 -10.43 -20.18 -6.59
C ASP A 40 -9.03 -19.76 -6.07
N GLY A 41 -8.75 -18.45 -6.06
CA GLY A 41 -7.52 -17.89 -5.53
C GLY A 41 -6.30 -18.05 -6.45
N GLU A 42 -6.50 -18.20 -7.76
CA GLU A 42 -5.40 -18.34 -8.74
C GLU A 42 -4.38 -17.19 -8.66
N LEU A 43 -4.84 -15.94 -8.54
CA LEU A 43 -3.95 -14.79 -8.39
C LEU A 43 -3.17 -14.85 -7.08
N MET A 44 -3.81 -15.26 -5.99
CA MET A 44 -3.14 -15.41 -4.70
C MET A 44 -2.08 -16.51 -4.74
N GLU A 45 -2.37 -17.65 -5.38
CA GLU A 45 -1.40 -18.73 -5.56
C GLU A 45 -0.23 -18.32 -6.47
N LEU A 46 -0.47 -17.45 -7.46
CA LEU A 46 0.59 -16.89 -8.30
C LEU A 46 1.51 -15.93 -7.53
N LEU A 47 0.94 -15.08 -6.67
CA LEU A 47 1.70 -14.10 -5.90
C LEU A 47 2.42 -14.73 -4.70
N LEU A 48 1.72 -15.58 -3.96
CA LEU A 48 2.16 -16.20 -2.71
C LEU A 48 1.81 -17.70 -2.72
N PRO A 49 2.56 -18.52 -3.48
CA PRO A 49 2.28 -19.95 -3.60
C PRO A 49 2.28 -20.64 -2.24
N LYS A 50 1.29 -21.49 -1.97
CA LYS A 50 1.15 -22.18 -0.66
C LYS A 50 2.31 -23.14 -0.37
N LYS A 51 2.97 -23.62 -1.43
CA LYS A 51 4.13 -24.52 -1.33
C LYS A 51 5.46 -23.79 -1.13
N SER A 52 5.51 -22.50 -1.45
CA SER A 52 6.70 -21.68 -1.29
C SER A 52 6.70 -20.98 0.08
N PRO A 53 7.82 -20.98 0.81
CA PRO A 53 7.97 -20.20 2.04
C PRO A 53 7.73 -18.71 1.79
N LEU A 54 6.85 -18.12 2.60
CA LEU A 54 6.68 -16.67 2.67
C LEU A 54 7.77 -16.06 3.56
N LEU A 55 8.42 -14.99 3.09
CA LEU A 55 9.37 -14.21 3.87
C LEU A 55 8.64 -13.02 4.52
N VAL A 56 8.93 -12.79 5.80
CA VAL A 56 8.51 -11.57 6.50
C VAL A 56 9.75 -10.85 7.03
N ALA A 57 9.94 -9.62 6.57
CA ALA A 57 10.98 -8.73 7.04
C ALA A 57 10.39 -7.74 8.05
N LYS A 58 10.88 -7.80 9.29
CA LYS A 58 10.51 -6.88 10.36
C LYS A 58 11.49 -5.73 10.37
N CYS A 59 10.97 -4.52 10.41
CA CYS A 59 11.78 -3.32 10.45
C CYS A 59 11.80 -2.76 11.87
N SER A 60 12.99 -2.63 12.47
CA SER A 60 13.15 -1.99 13.78
C SER A 60 13.53 -0.52 13.57
N GLY A 61 12.76 0.40 14.14
CA GLY A 61 13.00 1.85 14.05
C GLY A 61 11.89 2.61 13.32
N THR A 62 11.22 1.96 12.37
CA THR A 62 10.04 2.49 11.66
C THR A 62 8.77 1.81 12.17
N GLU A 63 8.15 2.38 13.21
CA GLU A 63 6.77 2.09 13.67
C GLU A 63 6.26 0.63 13.63
N HIS A 64 7.11 -0.36 13.87
CA HIS A 64 6.80 -1.80 13.70
C HIS A 64 6.28 -2.17 12.31
N LEU A 65 6.89 -1.59 11.29
CA LEU A 65 6.69 -1.93 9.89
C LEU A 65 7.11 -3.38 9.60
N GLN A 66 6.27 -4.07 8.83
CA GLN A 66 6.53 -5.41 8.33
C GLN A 66 6.38 -5.42 6.81
N LEU A 67 7.33 -6.04 6.11
CA LEU A 67 7.22 -6.36 4.68
C LEU A 67 6.90 -7.84 4.53
N VAL A 68 5.95 -8.14 3.65
CA VAL A 68 5.56 -9.48 3.22
C VAL A 68 6.16 -9.69 1.83
N CYS A 69 7.12 -10.59 1.75
CA CYS A 69 7.91 -10.84 0.54
C CYS A 69 7.68 -12.27 0.02
N ALA A 70 7.74 -12.44 -1.29
CA ALA A 70 7.82 -13.75 -1.93
C ALA A 70 9.10 -14.50 -1.50
N GLU A 71 9.17 -15.80 -1.80
CA GLU A 71 10.32 -16.65 -1.46
C GLU A 71 11.65 -16.11 -2.01
N ASP A 72 11.61 -15.42 -3.16
CA ASP A 72 12.79 -14.87 -3.83
C ASP A 72 13.23 -13.50 -3.30
N GLY A 73 12.60 -13.02 -2.22
CA GLY A 73 12.87 -11.74 -1.59
C GLY A 73 12.07 -10.56 -2.12
N THR A 74 11.22 -10.75 -3.15
CA THR A 74 10.45 -9.64 -3.75
C THR A 74 9.38 -9.11 -2.80
N PRO A 75 9.38 -7.80 -2.43
CA PRO A 75 8.35 -7.22 -1.58
C PRO A 75 7.00 -7.09 -2.30
N LEU A 76 5.94 -7.66 -1.72
CA LEU A 76 4.59 -7.67 -2.31
C LEU A 76 3.61 -6.82 -1.53
N PHE A 77 3.61 -6.95 -0.20
CA PHE A 77 2.76 -6.17 0.69
C PHE A 77 3.58 -5.64 1.87
N PHE A 78 3.04 -4.63 2.55
CA PHE A 78 3.57 -4.14 3.81
C PHE A 78 2.44 -3.69 4.72
N ASN A 79 2.67 -3.69 6.02
CA ASN A 79 1.74 -3.13 6.98
C ASN A 79 2.48 -2.57 8.19
N MET A 80 1.83 -1.66 8.92
CA MET A 80 2.34 -1.19 10.21
C MET A 80 1.54 -1.81 11.34
N ARG A 81 2.24 -2.39 12.33
CA ARG A 81 1.61 -3.04 13.49
C ARG A 81 0.52 -4.02 13.04
N ASP A 82 -0.71 -3.80 13.48
CA ASP A 82 -1.89 -4.60 13.15
C ASP A 82 -2.79 -3.96 12.09
N GLY A 83 -2.35 -2.85 11.48
CA GLY A 83 -3.06 -2.13 10.43
C GLY A 83 -3.23 -2.93 9.13
N PRO A 84 -3.94 -2.35 8.14
CA PRO A 84 -4.24 -3.02 6.88
C PRO A 84 -2.96 -3.31 6.09
N PHE A 85 -3.00 -4.36 5.26
CA PHE A 85 -1.92 -4.65 4.32
C PHE A 85 -2.02 -3.72 3.12
N LEU A 86 -0.96 -3.02 2.76
CA LEU A 86 -0.86 -2.22 1.55
C LEU A 86 -0.01 -2.97 0.52
N PRO A 87 -0.45 -3.14 -0.74
CA PRO A 87 0.40 -3.67 -1.79
C PRO A 87 1.53 -2.67 -2.11
N THR A 88 2.67 -3.17 -2.57
CA THR A 88 3.69 -2.29 -3.17
C THR A 88 3.17 -1.69 -4.47
N LEU A 89 3.71 -0.53 -4.87
CA LEU A 89 3.31 0.09 -6.13
C LEU A 89 3.64 -0.81 -7.33
N LYS A 90 4.74 -1.57 -7.26
CA LYS A 90 5.10 -2.56 -8.28
C LYS A 90 4.04 -3.64 -8.45
N LEU A 91 3.46 -4.12 -7.34
CA LEU A 91 2.34 -5.08 -7.38
C LEU A 91 1.08 -4.42 -7.92
N LEU A 92 0.73 -3.24 -7.38
CA LEU A 92 -0.46 -2.51 -7.79
C LEU A 92 -0.43 -2.10 -9.27
N HIS A 93 0.74 -1.79 -9.84
CA HIS A 93 0.88 -1.49 -11.27
C HIS A 93 0.62 -2.71 -12.16
N LYS A 94 0.85 -3.93 -11.65
CA LYS A 94 0.49 -5.18 -12.35
C LYS A 94 -0.99 -5.52 -12.19
N LEU A 95 -1.60 -5.12 -11.07
CA LEU A 95 -3.01 -5.35 -10.75
C LEU A 95 -3.71 -4.03 -10.37
N PRO A 96 -3.97 -3.10 -11.31
CA PRO A 96 -4.45 -1.75 -10.99
C PRO A 96 -5.82 -1.72 -10.29
N THR A 97 -6.63 -2.76 -10.47
CA THR A 97 -7.96 -2.90 -9.89
C THR A 97 -7.96 -3.50 -8.48
N LEU A 98 -6.80 -3.81 -7.92
CA LEU A 98 -6.68 -4.42 -6.59
C LEU A 98 -7.17 -3.52 -5.45
N MET A 99 -7.10 -2.19 -5.63
CA MET A 99 -7.45 -1.22 -4.61
C MET A 99 -8.51 -0.23 -5.12
N LYS A 100 -9.29 0.33 -4.19
CA LYS A 100 -10.08 1.53 -4.49
C LYS A 100 -9.13 2.68 -4.81
N VAL A 101 -9.50 3.48 -5.80
CA VAL A 101 -8.68 4.59 -6.30
C VAL A 101 -9.26 5.94 -5.91
N ILE A 102 -8.38 6.87 -5.56
CA ILE A 102 -8.67 8.30 -5.46
C ILE A 102 -7.75 9.05 -6.41
N ARG A 103 -8.14 10.26 -6.85
CA ARG A 103 -7.29 11.10 -7.70
C ARG A 103 -6.92 12.37 -6.97
N ALA A 104 -5.62 12.65 -6.92
CA ALA A 104 -5.10 13.93 -6.47
C ALA A 104 -4.90 14.87 -7.67
N ASP A 105 -5.13 16.16 -7.45
CA ASP A 105 -4.91 17.17 -8.46
C ASP A 105 -3.43 17.38 -8.80
N LYS A 106 -3.17 18.11 -9.90
CA LYS A 106 -1.80 18.46 -10.33
C LYS A 106 -0.95 19.15 -9.27
N GLY A 107 -1.56 19.96 -8.40
CA GLY A 107 -0.85 20.71 -7.37
C GLY A 107 -0.29 19.81 -6.27
N ALA A 108 -0.98 18.73 -5.95
CA ALA A 108 -0.58 17.77 -4.93
C ALA A 108 0.56 16.83 -5.38
N ILE A 109 0.66 16.52 -6.68
CA ILE A 109 1.63 15.56 -7.24
C ILE A 109 3.06 15.73 -6.70
N PRO A 110 3.72 16.91 -6.82
CA PRO A 110 5.12 17.05 -6.38
C PRO A 110 5.30 16.81 -4.88
N TYR A 111 4.28 17.12 -4.06
CA TYR A 111 4.32 16.92 -2.61
C TYR A 111 4.14 15.44 -2.26
N VAL A 112 3.22 14.73 -2.93
CA VAL A 112 3.03 13.29 -2.74
C VAL A 112 4.30 12.53 -3.11
N LEU A 113 4.90 12.86 -4.26
CA LEU A 113 6.19 12.30 -4.70
C LEU A 113 7.39 12.77 -3.87
N SER A 114 7.18 13.69 -2.93
CA SER A 114 8.16 14.09 -1.93
C SER A 114 7.89 13.45 -0.56
N GLY A 115 6.91 12.56 -0.45
CA GLY A 115 6.58 11.85 0.78
C GLY A 115 5.58 12.55 1.70
N ALA A 116 4.84 13.56 1.21
CA ALA A 116 3.85 14.27 2.02
C ALA A 116 2.48 13.56 2.04
N ASN A 117 1.78 13.70 3.17
CA ASN A 117 0.38 13.30 3.29
C ASN A 117 -0.52 14.12 2.36
N ILE A 118 -1.68 13.56 2.02
CA ILE A 118 -2.62 14.22 1.12
C ILE A 118 -3.67 14.95 1.94
N MET A 119 -3.84 16.23 1.64
CA MET A 119 -4.79 17.11 2.31
C MET A 119 -6.14 17.06 1.57
N ALA A 120 -7.23 17.16 2.32
CA ALA A 120 -8.60 17.14 1.77
C ALA A 120 -8.83 18.06 0.55
N PRO A 121 -8.34 19.32 0.52
CA PRO A 121 -8.49 20.20 -0.65
C PRO A 121 -7.90 19.68 -1.95
N GLY A 122 -6.84 18.86 -1.88
CA GLY A 122 -6.19 18.29 -3.08
C GLY A 122 -6.99 17.18 -3.76
N LEU A 123 -8.06 16.71 -3.09
CA LEU A 123 -8.94 15.65 -3.58
C LEU A 123 -10.34 16.17 -4.00
N THR A 124 -10.74 17.35 -3.52
CA THR A 124 -12.03 17.99 -3.82
C THR A 124 -11.95 19.07 -4.89
N SER A 125 -10.75 19.39 -5.37
CA SER A 125 -10.52 20.36 -6.44
C SER A 125 -10.97 19.82 -7.80
N LYS A 126 -10.99 20.67 -8.83
CA LYS A 126 -11.43 20.29 -10.19
C LYS A 126 -10.64 19.12 -10.81
N GLY A 127 -9.38 18.95 -10.42
CA GLY A 127 -8.52 17.86 -10.87
C GLY A 127 -8.59 16.62 -9.96
N GLY A 128 -9.05 16.80 -8.72
CA GLY A 128 -9.26 15.72 -7.77
C GLY A 128 -10.43 14.81 -8.15
N ASP A 129 -10.46 13.63 -7.55
CA ASP A 129 -11.59 12.72 -7.63
C ASP A 129 -11.68 11.86 -6.37
N LEU A 130 -12.89 11.77 -5.84
CA LEU A 130 -13.22 11.00 -4.67
C LEU A 130 -14.46 10.17 -4.97
N PRO A 131 -14.34 8.83 -5.09
CA PRO A 131 -15.49 7.95 -5.21
C PRO A 131 -16.40 8.08 -3.97
N GLU A 132 -17.63 7.60 -4.07
CA GLU A 132 -18.64 7.93 -3.07
C GLU A 132 -18.42 7.26 -1.72
N VAL A 133 -17.90 6.02 -1.67
CA VAL A 133 -17.86 5.23 -0.43
C VAL A 133 -16.48 4.63 -0.16
N ILE A 134 -15.66 5.37 0.58
CA ILE A 134 -14.45 4.87 1.23
C ILE A 134 -14.44 5.37 2.67
N GLU A 135 -14.34 4.43 3.61
CA GLU A 135 -14.33 4.74 5.04
C GLU A 135 -12.93 5.09 5.56
N GLU A 136 -12.89 5.71 6.74
CA GLU A 136 -11.65 5.94 7.47
C GLU A 136 -10.97 4.59 7.81
N GLY A 137 -9.64 4.55 7.71
CA GLY A 137 -8.83 3.34 7.91
C GLY A 137 -8.74 2.43 6.68
N GLU A 138 -9.51 2.67 5.62
CA GLU A 138 -9.38 1.90 4.39
C GLU A 138 -8.09 2.26 3.62
N PRO A 139 -7.39 1.26 3.04
CA PRO A 139 -6.25 1.51 2.18
C PRO A 139 -6.69 1.90 0.78
N VAL A 140 -6.02 2.89 0.18
CA VAL A 140 -6.36 3.45 -1.12
C VAL A 140 -5.13 3.61 -2.02
N ALA A 141 -5.37 3.47 -3.32
CA ALA A 141 -4.44 3.83 -4.37
C ALA A 141 -4.64 5.29 -4.78
N ILE A 142 -3.56 6.04 -4.93
CA ILE A 142 -3.60 7.46 -5.27
C ILE A 142 -3.11 7.65 -6.70
N MET A 143 -4.03 8.10 -7.55
CA MET A 143 -3.80 8.44 -8.94
C MET A 143 -3.41 9.92 -9.07
N ALA A 144 -2.54 10.22 -10.02
CA ALA A 144 -2.26 11.59 -10.43
C ALA A 144 -3.18 12.01 -11.57
N GLU A 145 -3.64 13.26 -11.57
CA GLU A 145 -4.39 13.83 -12.70
C GLU A 145 -3.63 13.64 -14.03
N GLY A 146 -4.27 12.94 -14.98
CA GLY A 146 -3.70 12.66 -16.30
C GLY A 146 -2.71 11.49 -16.36
N LYS A 147 -2.68 10.62 -15.34
CA LYS A 147 -1.89 9.38 -15.32
C LYS A 147 -2.77 8.15 -15.12
N GLU A 148 -2.36 7.03 -15.71
CA GLU A 148 -3.09 5.76 -15.70
C GLU A 148 -2.65 4.81 -14.57
N LEU A 149 -1.50 5.07 -13.96
CA LEU A 149 -0.95 4.27 -12.87
C LEU A 149 -0.89 5.07 -11.56
N ALA A 150 -1.06 4.36 -10.45
CA ALA A 150 -0.98 4.95 -9.12
C ALA A 150 0.40 5.54 -8.86
N MET A 151 0.44 6.76 -8.32
CA MET A 151 1.68 7.40 -7.88
C MET A 151 2.01 7.07 -6.42
N ALA A 152 1.03 6.64 -5.64
CA ALA A 152 1.19 6.30 -4.23
C ALA A 152 0.09 5.36 -3.73
N VAL A 153 0.32 4.79 -2.55
CA VAL A 153 -0.66 4.08 -1.73
C VAL A 153 -0.66 4.66 -0.31
N GLY A 154 -1.82 4.67 0.33
CA GLY A 154 -1.97 5.25 1.66
C GLY A 154 -3.22 4.76 2.37
N ILE A 155 -3.45 5.27 3.59
CA ILE A 155 -4.59 4.93 4.43
C ILE A 155 -5.45 6.17 4.63
N MET A 156 -6.75 6.04 4.41
CA MET A 156 -7.71 7.11 4.65
C MET A 156 -7.73 7.49 6.12
N GLN A 157 -7.60 8.78 6.40
CA GLN A 157 -7.69 9.37 7.75
C GLN A 157 -9.06 10.02 8.00
N MET A 158 -9.89 10.09 6.98
CA MET A 158 -11.25 10.60 7.01
C MET A 158 -12.06 9.87 5.93
N SER A 159 -13.35 9.62 6.14
CA SER A 159 -14.20 9.05 5.08
C SER A 159 -14.37 10.02 3.90
N THR A 160 -14.72 9.50 2.73
CA THR A 160 -15.02 10.31 1.52
C THR A 160 -16.09 11.37 1.79
N ALA A 161 -17.12 11.03 2.58
CA ALA A 161 -18.17 11.96 3.00
C ALA A 161 -17.64 13.10 3.86
N ASN A 162 -16.74 12.80 4.81
CA ASN A 162 -16.11 13.80 5.67
C ASN A 162 -15.12 14.68 4.90
N ILE A 163 -14.37 14.13 3.94
CA ILE A 163 -13.46 14.89 3.09
C ILE A 163 -14.24 15.92 2.25
N LYS A 164 -15.35 15.50 1.64
CA LYS A 164 -16.20 16.39 0.83
C LYS A 164 -16.88 17.48 1.66
N SER A 165 -17.33 17.16 2.88
CA SER A 165 -18.07 18.11 3.72
C SER A 165 -17.17 19.08 4.49
N ILE A 166 -16.08 18.61 5.09
CA ILE A 166 -15.17 19.42 5.92
C ILE A 166 -14.13 20.14 5.06
N ASN A 167 -13.62 19.45 4.02
CA ASN A 167 -12.62 19.96 3.10
C ASN A 167 -11.36 20.57 3.76
N LYS A 168 -10.93 19.99 4.89
CA LYS A 168 -9.76 20.44 5.65
C LYS A 168 -9.13 19.28 6.40
N GLY A 169 -7.82 19.34 6.59
CA GLY A 169 -7.06 18.32 7.33
C GLY A 169 -6.43 17.28 6.43
N VAL A 170 -5.75 16.32 7.05
CA VAL A 170 -5.12 15.18 6.36
C VAL A 170 -6.23 14.22 5.97
N ALA A 171 -6.41 14.00 4.67
CA ALA A 171 -7.38 13.05 4.13
C ALA A 171 -6.78 11.65 4.03
N VAL A 172 -5.50 11.56 3.65
CA VAL A 172 -4.78 10.29 3.48
C VAL A 172 -3.39 10.40 4.06
N GLU A 173 -3.05 9.45 4.91
CA GLU A 173 -1.69 9.22 5.38
C GLU A 173 -0.92 8.42 4.35
N LEU A 174 0.24 8.93 3.94
CA LEU A 174 1.03 8.36 2.87
C LEU A 174 1.84 7.15 3.34
N GLY A 175 1.57 5.99 2.75
CA GLY A 175 2.37 4.79 2.96
C GLY A 175 3.62 4.79 2.08
N HIS A 176 3.41 4.61 0.78
CA HIS A 176 4.46 4.34 -0.20
C HIS A 176 4.18 5.10 -1.50
N PHE A 177 5.20 5.66 -2.14
CA PHE A 177 5.08 6.48 -3.33
C PHE A 177 6.15 6.18 -4.38
N LEU A 178 5.92 6.58 -5.62
CA LEU A 178 6.87 6.38 -6.71
C LEU A 178 8.18 7.14 -6.45
N GLY A 179 9.29 6.40 -6.49
CA GLY A 179 10.63 6.96 -6.27
C GLY A 179 11.08 6.96 -4.82
N ASP A 180 10.29 6.43 -3.88
CA ASP A 180 10.79 6.13 -2.54
C ASP A 180 11.68 4.88 -2.51
N ASP A 181 12.29 4.58 -1.37
CA ASP A 181 13.29 3.52 -1.31
C ASP A 181 12.67 2.12 -1.44
N LEU A 182 11.39 1.93 -1.08
CA LEU A 182 10.69 0.66 -1.34
C LEU A 182 10.41 0.50 -2.84
N TRP A 183 10.16 1.59 -3.57
CA TRP A 183 9.99 1.56 -5.02
C TRP A 183 11.30 1.13 -5.71
N LEU A 184 12.43 1.63 -5.23
CA LEU A 184 13.76 1.29 -5.74
C LEU A 184 14.20 -0.13 -5.32
N LEU A 185 13.67 -0.64 -4.20
CA LEU A 185 13.97 -1.98 -3.72
C LEU A 185 13.42 -3.06 -4.66
N HIS A 186 14.30 -3.93 -5.16
CA HIS A 186 13.90 -5.08 -5.97
C HIS A 186 13.69 -6.33 -5.13
N LYS A 187 14.61 -6.58 -4.19
CA LYS A 187 14.60 -7.71 -3.28
C LYS A 187 15.08 -7.26 -1.90
N ILE A 188 14.57 -7.92 -0.87
CA ILE A 188 14.95 -7.68 0.51
C ILE A 188 16.29 -8.35 0.90
N GLU A 189 16.74 -9.29 0.08
CA GLU A 189 18.00 -10.04 0.16
C GLU A 189 18.61 -10.20 -1.24
#